data_AF-A0A2W6S2P2-F1
#
_entry.id   AF-A0A2W6S2P2-F1
#
_cell.length_a   1.000
_cell.length_b   1.000
_cell.length_c   1.000
_cell.angle_alpha   90.00
_cell.angle_beta   90.00
_cell.angle_gamma   90.00
#
_symmetry.space_group_name_H-M   'P 1'
#
loop_
_entity.id
_entity.type
_entity.pdbx_description
1 polymer ?
#
loop_
_entity_poly.entity_id
_entity_poly.type
_entity_poly.pdbx_seq_one_letter_code
_entity_poly.pdbx_strand_id
1 'polypeptide(L)'
;MTDVTSSGAPARLYSQTPYDDRGNFHYQGDLYRPGENLATLAARIEPHLAGCFPNASFAIRTEKFAGGRKIIAEILNWPEDLTDRDSQESVQVAIRDQMERFGFTRTNPLQDFWSCSFYCEARIGQSYWAALAKRNGLQNPVDTVMSLAAFKKQVKAGDALTLVAAPSGHRARGTTRAIIKVRSGDLILEGKSYLSFPRASAFACDGRFVRISIGSEYDPDAHLLYEWRQQKTG
;
A
#
# COMPACT_ATOMS: atom_id res chain seq x y z
N MET A 1 -30.59 28.89 -7.59
CA MET A 1 -29.94 30.08 -7.02
C MET A 1 -28.46 29.94 -7.33
N THR A 2 -27.97 30.77 -8.24
CA THR A 2 -26.58 30.76 -8.74
C THR A 2 -25.67 31.30 -7.66
N ASP A 3 -24.92 30.41 -7.01
CA ASP A 3 -23.85 30.84 -6.12
C ASP A 3 -22.65 31.24 -6.97
N VAL A 4 -22.39 32.55 -6.99
CA VAL A 4 -21.26 33.17 -7.65
C VAL A 4 -20.03 32.78 -6.86
N THR A 5 -19.21 31.89 -7.39
CA THR A 5 -17.91 31.54 -6.84
C THR A 5 -17.07 32.82 -6.75
N SER A 6 -16.81 33.27 -5.53
CA SER A 6 -15.82 34.30 -5.27
C SER A 6 -14.45 33.80 -5.74
N SER A 7 -13.93 34.45 -6.78
CA SER A 7 -12.57 34.24 -7.28
C SER A 7 -11.57 34.56 -6.16
N GLY A 8 -11.06 33.53 -5.48
CA GLY A 8 -9.99 33.65 -4.50
C GLY A 8 -10.10 32.73 -3.27
N ALA A 9 -11.28 32.16 -3.00
CA ALA A 9 -11.40 31.17 -1.92
C ALA A 9 -10.84 29.81 -2.36
N PRO A 10 -10.01 29.13 -1.55
CA PRO A 10 -9.56 27.78 -1.87
C PRO A 10 -10.77 26.85 -2.04
N ALA A 11 -10.73 25.98 -3.05
CA ALA A 11 -11.77 25.00 -3.27
C ALA A 11 -11.94 24.14 -2.00
N ARG A 12 -13.19 24.04 -1.52
CA ARG A 12 -13.53 23.27 -0.33
C ARG A 12 -13.12 21.80 -0.54
N LEU A 13 -12.58 21.16 0.49
CA LEU A 13 -12.21 19.75 0.43
C LEU A 13 -13.43 18.84 0.61
N TYR A 14 -13.31 17.58 0.16
CA TYR A 14 -14.38 16.60 0.26
C TYR A 14 -14.82 16.39 1.72
N SER A 15 -13.85 16.18 2.62
CA SER A 15 -14.07 15.98 4.07
C SER A 15 -14.73 17.18 4.76
N GLN A 16 -14.60 18.37 4.18
CA GLN A 16 -15.13 19.63 4.71
C GLN A 16 -16.52 19.96 4.13
N THR A 17 -17.04 19.13 3.24
CA THR A 17 -18.32 19.38 2.57
C THR A 17 -19.47 18.88 3.45
N PRO A 18 -20.36 19.79 3.92
CA PRO A 18 -21.50 19.38 4.73
C PRO A 18 -22.59 18.76 3.85
N TYR A 19 -23.46 17.98 4.49
CA TYR A 19 -24.76 17.62 3.93
C TYR A 19 -25.69 18.83 3.99
N ASP A 20 -26.61 18.94 3.02
CA ASP A 20 -27.70 19.92 3.11
C ASP A 20 -28.80 19.46 4.09
N ASP A 21 -29.77 20.33 4.37
CA ASP A 21 -30.88 20.06 5.29
C ASP A 21 -31.75 18.86 4.88
N ARG A 22 -31.62 18.37 3.64
CA ARG A 22 -32.34 17.21 3.10
C ARG A 22 -31.49 15.95 3.07
N GLY A 23 -30.28 16.01 3.64
CA GLY A 23 -29.33 14.90 3.65
C GLY A 23 -28.66 14.65 2.29
N ASN A 24 -28.72 15.59 1.35
CA ASN A 24 -27.93 15.48 0.12
C ASN A 24 -26.49 15.91 0.39
N PHE A 25 -25.56 15.12 -0.14
CA PHE A 25 -24.17 15.48 -0.25
C PHE A 25 -23.85 15.74 -1.72
N HIS A 26 -23.27 16.91 -2.01
CA HIS A 26 -22.78 17.23 -3.35
C HIS A 26 -21.38 17.81 -3.26
N TYR A 27 -20.44 17.06 -3.80
CA TYR A 27 -19.07 17.47 -3.98
C TYR A 27 -18.68 17.37 -5.45
N GLN A 28 -18.03 18.41 -5.97
CA GLN A 28 -17.35 18.37 -7.26
C GLN A 28 -15.99 19.03 -7.08
N GLY A 29 -14.94 18.26 -7.33
CA GLY A 29 -13.58 18.73 -7.26
C GLY A 29 -13.24 19.73 -8.37
N ASP A 30 -12.32 20.64 -8.08
CA ASP A 30 -11.86 21.68 -8.99
C ASP A 30 -10.97 21.15 -10.13
N LEU A 31 -10.42 19.94 -9.98
CA LEU A 31 -9.58 19.25 -10.98
C LEU A 31 -10.35 18.22 -11.81
N TYR A 32 -11.66 18.07 -11.54
CA TYR A 32 -12.54 17.13 -12.22
C TYR A 32 -12.62 17.42 -13.73
N ARG A 33 -12.54 16.35 -14.53
CA ARG A 33 -12.76 16.40 -15.98
C ARG A 33 -13.81 15.35 -16.38
N PRO A 34 -14.93 15.77 -17.00
CA PRO A 34 -15.96 14.85 -17.46
C PRO A 34 -15.40 13.80 -18.43
N GLY A 35 -15.85 12.54 -18.29
CA GLY A 35 -15.49 11.45 -19.20
C GLY A 35 -14.05 10.95 -19.12
N GLU A 36 -13.23 11.43 -18.17
CA GLU A 36 -11.83 11.01 -18.07
C GLU A 36 -11.71 9.52 -17.74
N ASN A 37 -10.94 8.78 -18.55
CA ASN A 37 -10.74 7.35 -18.33
C ASN A 37 -9.88 7.08 -17.08
N LEU A 38 -9.95 5.85 -16.55
CA LEU A 38 -9.32 5.48 -15.28
C LEU A 38 -7.79 5.56 -15.28
N ALA A 39 -7.14 5.22 -16.40
CA ALA A 39 -5.70 5.28 -16.51
C ALA A 39 -5.20 6.74 -16.54
N THR A 40 -5.84 7.60 -17.32
CA THR A 40 -5.52 9.03 -17.38
C THR A 40 -5.76 9.72 -16.03
N LEU A 41 -6.86 9.38 -15.34
CA LEU A 41 -7.15 9.89 -14.01
C LEU A 41 -6.03 9.52 -13.02
N ALA A 42 -5.64 8.24 -12.97
CA ALA A 42 -4.57 7.78 -12.08
C ALA A 42 -3.22 8.46 -12.40
N ALA A 43 -2.88 8.59 -13.68
CA ALA A 43 -1.63 9.24 -14.12
C ALA A 43 -1.57 10.74 -13.79
N ARG A 44 -2.70 11.40 -13.55
CA ARG A 44 -2.75 12.80 -13.07
C ARG A 44 -2.72 12.89 -11.55
N ILE A 45 -3.39 11.96 -10.86
CA ILE A 45 -3.42 11.94 -9.39
C ILE A 45 -2.03 11.68 -8.81
N GLU A 46 -1.25 10.76 -9.39
CA GLU A 46 0.07 10.41 -8.88
C GLU A 46 1.03 11.62 -8.75
N PRO A 47 1.31 12.40 -9.81
CA PRO A 47 2.17 13.58 -9.69
C PRO A 47 1.53 14.69 -8.86
N HIS A 48 0.19 14.78 -8.80
CA HIS A 48 -0.50 15.73 -7.91
C HIS A 48 -0.23 15.43 -6.44
N LEU A 49 -0.38 14.17 -6.02
CA LEU A 49 -0.07 13.76 -4.66
C LEU A 49 1.42 13.97 -4.33
N ALA A 50 2.32 13.68 -5.27
CA ALA A 50 3.76 13.96 -5.09
C ALA A 50 4.04 15.47 -4.90
N GLY A 51 3.29 16.35 -5.59
CA GLY A 51 3.38 17.79 -5.40
C GLY A 51 2.80 18.28 -4.06
N CYS A 52 1.71 17.68 -3.59
CA CYS A 52 1.10 18.03 -2.30
C CYS A 52 1.89 17.51 -1.09
N PHE A 53 2.56 16.36 -1.24
CA PHE A 53 3.25 15.66 -0.16
C PHE A 53 4.71 15.34 -0.57
N PRO A 54 5.60 16.34 -0.63
CA PRO A 54 6.94 16.20 -1.23
C PRO A 54 7.87 15.22 -0.50
N ASN A 55 7.62 14.96 0.80
CA ASN A 55 8.40 14.01 1.61
C ASN A 55 7.72 12.63 1.75
N ALA A 56 6.63 12.41 1.02
CA ALA A 56 5.91 11.14 0.98
C ALA A 56 6.10 10.46 -0.37
N SER A 57 5.82 9.15 -0.42
CA SER A 57 5.74 8.42 -1.68
C SER A 57 4.55 7.49 -1.68
N PHE A 58 3.98 7.32 -2.87
CA PHE A 58 2.74 6.58 -3.07
C PHE A 58 2.91 5.57 -4.21
N ALA A 59 2.11 4.52 -4.19
CA ALA A 59 1.79 3.75 -5.38
C ALA A 59 0.31 3.90 -5.69
N ILE A 60 -0.01 4.30 -6.91
CA ILE A 60 -1.40 4.37 -7.38
C ILE A 60 -1.80 3.04 -8.01
N ARG A 61 -2.94 2.52 -7.55
CA ARG A 61 -3.59 1.34 -8.14
C ARG A 61 -5.00 1.69 -8.55
N THR A 62 -5.47 1.01 -9.59
CA THR A 62 -6.83 1.19 -10.09
C THR A 62 -7.55 -0.15 -10.14
N GLU A 63 -8.84 -0.13 -9.86
CA GLU A 63 -9.71 -1.31 -9.89
C GLU A 63 -11.01 -0.98 -10.61
N LYS A 64 -11.57 -1.95 -11.32
CA LYS A 64 -12.90 -1.89 -11.93
C LYS A 64 -13.74 -3.04 -11.39
N PHE A 65 -15.01 -2.77 -11.13
CA PHE A 65 -15.97 -3.75 -10.64
C PHE A 65 -17.37 -3.40 -11.16
N ALA A 66 -18.35 -4.30 -10.97
CA ALA A 66 -19.69 -4.14 -11.54
C ALA A 66 -20.40 -2.82 -11.13
N GLY A 67 -20.05 -2.26 -9.97
CA GLY A 67 -20.59 -1.00 -9.45
C GLY A 67 -19.74 0.24 -9.70
N GLY A 68 -18.61 0.14 -10.40
CA GLY A 68 -17.82 1.32 -10.74
C GLY A 68 -16.31 1.10 -10.87
N ARG A 69 -15.56 2.14 -10.52
CA ARG A 69 -14.11 2.22 -10.64
C ARG A 69 -13.53 2.81 -9.37
N LYS A 70 -12.35 2.36 -8.96
CA LYS A 70 -11.69 2.78 -7.73
C LYS A 70 -10.25 3.17 -7.99
N ILE A 71 -9.77 4.16 -7.25
CA ILE A 71 -8.36 4.53 -7.18
C ILE A 71 -7.91 4.35 -5.74
N ILE A 72 -6.80 3.64 -5.58
CA ILE A 72 -6.16 3.37 -4.30
C ILE A 72 -4.80 4.06 -4.30
N ALA A 73 -4.56 4.96 -3.36
CA ALA A 73 -3.24 5.48 -3.03
C ALA A 73 -2.66 4.67 -1.87
N GLU A 74 -1.67 3.84 -2.17
CA GLU A 74 -0.93 3.09 -1.16
C GLU A 74 0.29 3.91 -0.72
N ILE A 75 0.31 4.30 0.56
CA ILE A 75 1.40 5.07 1.16
C ILE A 75 2.61 4.13 1.34
N LEU A 76 3.72 4.47 0.67
CA LEU A 76 4.95 3.68 0.71
C LEU A 76 5.97 4.26 1.69
N ASN A 77 5.93 5.57 1.89
CA ASN A 77 6.76 6.29 2.85
C ASN A 77 6.01 7.54 3.32
N TRP A 78 6.20 7.88 4.59
CA TRP A 78 5.67 9.09 5.22
C TRP A 78 6.70 9.58 6.27
N PRO A 79 6.90 10.90 6.41
CA PRO A 79 7.91 11.43 7.34
C PRO A 79 7.59 11.09 8.80
N GLU A 80 6.33 11.23 9.20
CA GLU A 80 5.89 10.98 10.57
C GLU A 80 5.74 9.48 10.89
N ASP A 81 5.65 9.18 12.18
CA ASP A 81 5.23 7.88 12.68
C ASP A 81 3.69 7.79 12.63
N LEU A 82 3.17 6.76 11.96
CA LEU A 82 1.75 6.52 11.74
C LEU A 82 1.28 5.29 12.54
N THR A 83 1.99 4.88 13.59
CA THR A 83 1.51 3.83 14.51
C THR A 83 0.24 4.25 15.24
N ASP A 84 0.15 5.53 15.60
CA ASP A 84 -1.03 6.11 16.22
C ASP A 84 -2.23 6.20 15.26
N ARG A 85 -3.43 5.86 15.74
CA ARG A 85 -4.63 5.73 14.90
C ARG A 85 -5.12 7.07 14.37
N ASP A 86 -5.10 8.12 15.19
CA ASP A 86 -5.54 9.45 14.79
C ASP A 86 -4.63 10.02 13.69
N SER A 87 -3.33 9.73 13.80
CA SER A 87 -2.34 10.07 12.77
C SER A 87 -2.61 9.33 11.45
N GLN A 88 -2.95 8.04 11.50
CA GLN A 88 -3.34 7.28 10.30
C GLN A 88 -4.56 7.89 9.62
N GLU A 89 -5.61 8.17 10.40
CA GLU A 89 -6.86 8.71 9.88
C GLU A 89 -6.67 10.09 9.28
N SER A 90 -5.92 10.96 9.97
CA SER A 90 -5.60 12.31 9.49
C SER A 90 -4.89 12.28 8.14
N VAL A 91 -3.86 11.43 7.98
CA VAL A 91 -3.13 11.29 6.73
C VAL A 91 -4.00 10.70 5.62
N GLN A 92 -4.79 9.67 5.92
CA GLN A 92 -5.70 9.06 4.95
C GLN A 92 -6.78 10.06 4.50
N VAL A 93 -7.35 10.85 5.40
CA VAL A 93 -8.28 11.94 5.07
C VAL A 93 -7.60 12.96 4.16
N ALA A 94 -6.43 13.46 4.53
CA ALA A 94 -5.70 14.46 3.76
C ALA A 94 -5.39 14.00 2.32
N ILE A 95 -4.97 12.74 2.15
CA ILE A 95 -4.71 12.16 0.83
C ILE A 95 -6.01 12.01 0.03
N ARG A 96 -7.07 11.45 0.64
CA ARG A 96 -8.38 11.32 -0.02
C ARG A 96 -8.90 12.67 -0.48
N ASP A 97 -8.80 13.71 0.34
CA ASP A 97 -9.22 15.05 -0.04
C ASP A 97 -8.50 15.56 -1.30
N GLN A 98 -7.21 15.26 -1.46
CA GLN A 98 -6.49 15.63 -2.69
C GLN A 98 -6.88 14.78 -3.90
N MET A 99 -7.21 13.50 -3.70
CA MET A 99 -7.67 12.63 -4.78
C MET A 99 -9.09 13.00 -5.24
N GLU A 100 -10.00 13.25 -4.30
CA GLU A 100 -11.40 13.60 -4.56
C GLU A 100 -11.53 14.87 -5.42
N ARG A 101 -10.56 15.79 -5.36
CA ARG A 101 -10.51 16.97 -6.25
C ARG A 101 -10.58 16.65 -7.74
N PHE A 102 -10.26 15.42 -8.14
CA PHE A 102 -10.36 14.96 -9.53
C PHE A 102 -11.71 14.32 -9.88
N GLY A 103 -12.66 14.29 -8.96
CA GLY A 103 -13.92 13.59 -9.07
C GLY A 103 -15.13 14.42 -8.68
N PHE A 104 -16.28 13.74 -8.69
CA PHE A 104 -17.49 14.22 -8.07
C PHE A 104 -18.12 13.09 -7.27
N THR A 105 -18.90 13.48 -6.27
CA THR A 105 -19.73 12.59 -5.46
C THR A 105 -21.05 13.28 -5.17
N ARG A 106 -22.14 12.57 -5.44
CA ARG A 106 -23.52 12.95 -5.16
C ARG A 106 -24.18 11.79 -4.45
N THR A 107 -24.57 11.99 -3.21
CA THR A 107 -25.20 10.94 -2.42
C THR A 107 -26.38 11.50 -1.64
N ASN A 108 -27.34 10.64 -1.37
CA ASN A 108 -28.35 10.86 -0.35
C ASN A 108 -28.57 9.51 0.34
N PRO A 109 -27.91 9.26 1.49
CA PRO A 109 -28.04 7.99 2.21
C PRO A 109 -29.47 7.68 2.65
N LEU A 110 -30.29 8.71 2.90
CA LEU A 110 -31.70 8.54 3.30
C LEU A 110 -32.57 8.02 2.14
N GLN A 111 -32.11 8.17 0.90
CA GLN A 111 -32.79 7.73 -0.32
C GLN A 111 -32.07 6.57 -1.02
N ASP A 112 -31.07 5.97 -0.36
CA ASP A 112 -30.22 4.91 -0.94
C ASP A 112 -29.60 5.32 -2.31
N PHE A 113 -29.28 6.61 -2.45
CA PHE A 113 -28.71 7.16 -3.68
C PHE A 113 -27.21 7.36 -3.54
N TRP A 114 -26.44 6.76 -4.44
CA TRP A 114 -25.00 6.95 -4.53
C TRP A 114 -24.53 7.09 -5.97
N SER A 115 -23.89 8.21 -6.30
CA SER A 115 -23.31 8.46 -7.60
C SER A 115 -21.97 9.18 -7.45
N CYS A 116 -20.88 8.53 -7.85
CA CYS A 116 -19.56 9.15 -7.86
C CYS A 116 -18.81 8.81 -9.15
N SER A 117 -17.81 9.62 -9.50
CA SER A 117 -16.94 9.36 -10.66
C SER A 117 -15.98 8.19 -10.45
N PHE A 118 -15.56 7.97 -9.20
CA PHE A 118 -14.74 6.85 -8.76
C PHE A 118 -14.80 6.74 -7.23
N TYR A 119 -14.47 5.58 -6.70
CA TYR A 119 -14.25 5.37 -5.27
C TYR A 119 -12.80 5.65 -4.92
N CYS A 120 -12.57 6.35 -3.81
CA CYS A 120 -11.24 6.73 -3.34
C CYS A 120 -10.84 5.95 -2.08
N GLU A 121 -9.62 5.42 -2.06
CA GLU A 121 -9.02 4.82 -0.85
C GLU A 121 -7.58 5.31 -0.70
N ALA A 122 -7.25 5.80 0.50
CA ALA A 122 -5.87 5.97 0.93
C ALA A 122 -5.59 4.91 1.99
N ARG A 123 -4.50 4.16 1.84
CA ARG A 123 -4.13 3.11 2.78
C ARG A 123 -2.64 3.09 3.03
N ILE A 124 -2.24 2.65 4.22
CA ILE A 124 -0.83 2.52 4.57
C ILE A 124 -0.32 1.18 4.03
N GLY A 125 0.69 1.23 3.17
CA GLY A 125 1.28 0.05 2.57
C GLY A 125 2.31 -0.62 3.49
N GLN A 126 2.52 -1.91 3.28
CA GLN A 126 3.56 -2.69 3.96
C GLN A 126 4.98 -2.10 3.83
N SER A 127 5.26 -1.40 2.73
CA SER A 127 6.53 -0.68 2.53
C SER A 127 6.73 0.46 3.53
N TYR A 128 5.65 1.14 3.94
CA TYR A 128 5.74 2.17 4.97
C TYR A 128 6.16 1.54 6.31
N TRP A 129 5.50 0.46 6.73
CA TRP A 129 5.84 -0.24 7.97
C TRP A 129 7.28 -0.76 7.96
N ALA A 130 7.74 -1.31 6.83
CA ALA A 130 9.13 -1.71 6.66
C ALA A 130 10.12 -0.54 6.79
N ALA A 131 9.80 0.62 6.23
CA ALA A 131 10.62 1.83 6.34
C ALA A 131 10.62 2.38 7.77
N LEU A 132 9.47 2.38 8.45
CA LEU A 132 9.32 2.79 9.84
C LEU A 132 10.14 1.88 10.77
N ALA A 133 10.04 0.56 10.61
CA ALA A 133 10.82 -0.39 11.39
C ALA A 133 12.33 -0.17 11.21
N LYS A 134 12.77 0.13 9.98
CA LYS A 134 14.18 0.46 9.72
C LYS A 134 14.63 1.72 10.43
N ARG A 135 13.78 2.75 10.52
CA ARG A 135 14.05 4.00 11.26
C ARG A 135 14.15 3.74 12.77
N ASN A 136 13.28 2.89 13.30
CA ASN A 136 13.17 2.62 14.74
C ASN A 136 14.17 1.57 15.24
N GLY A 137 14.83 0.85 14.32
CA GLY A 137 15.75 -0.24 14.61
C GLY A 137 15.08 -1.60 14.41
N LEU A 138 15.65 -2.43 13.54
CA LEU A 138 15.08 -3.73 13.17
C LEU A 138 15.45 -4.80 14.21
N GLN A 139 14.48 -5.62 14.59
CA GLN A 139 14.75 -6.94 15.14
C GLN A 139 15.26 -7.86 14.03
N ASN A 140 16.27 -8.65 14.39
CA ASN A 140 16.99 -9.55 13.48
C ASN A 140 17.37 -8.87 12.15
N PRO A 141 18.22 -7.83 12.19
CA PRO A 141 18.64 -7.14 10.97
C PRO A 141 19.40 -8.09 10.06
N VAL A 142 19.22 -7.92 8.76
CA VAL A 142 19.96 -8.64 7.71
C VAL A 142 20.56 -7.61 6.77
N ASP A 143 21.87 -7.68 6.56
CA ASP A 143 22.56 -6.79 5.63
C ASP A 143 22.10 -7.07 4.20
N THR A 144 21.84 -6.00 3.44
CA THR A 144 21.34 -6.14 2.06
C THR A 144 22.51 -6.26 1.08
N VAL A 145 23.19 -7.40 1.11
CA VAL A 145 24.26 -7.74 0.15
C VAL A 145 23.66 -8.15 -1.21
N MET A 146 22.44 -8.69 -1.20
CA MET A 146 21.73 -9.17 -2.38
C MET A 146 20.36 -8.49 -2.53
N SER A 147 20.12 -7.90 -3.70
CA SER A 147 18.81 -7.33 -4.03
C SER A 147 17.76 -8.42 -4.26
N LEU A 148 16.47 -8.07 -4.14
CA LEU A 148 15.38 -9.00 -4.46
C LEU A 148 15.48 -9.55 -5.89
N ALA A 149 15.88 -8.72 -6.85
CA ALA A 149 16.05 -9.16 -8.24
C ALA A 149 17.22 -10.15 -8.39
N ALA A 150 18.33 -9.92 -7.70
CA ALA A 150 19.47 -10.86 -7.68
C ALA A 150 19.09 -12.17 -6.97
N PHE A 151 18.39 -12.10 -5.84
CA PHE A 151 17.87 -13.27 -5.14
C PHE A 151 16.96 -14.11 -6.03
N LYS A 152 15.98 -13.49 -6.71
CA LYS A 152 15.08 -14.17 -7.66
C LYS A 152 15.80 -14.89 -8.79
N LYS A 153 17.00 -14.43 -9.19
CA LYS A 153 17.83 -15.07 -10.22
C LYS A 153 18.62 -16.27 -9.68
N GLN A 154 18.96 -16.27 -8.39
CA GLN A 154 19.80 -17.31 -7.79
C GLN A 154 18.99 -18.42 -7.10
N VAL A 155 17.87 -18.06 -6.47
CA VAL A 155 16.98 -19.03 -5.83
C VAL A 155 16.40 -19.97 -6.87
N LYS A 156 16.42 -21.28 -6.58
CA LYS A 156 15.96 -22.33 -7.51
C LYS A 156 15.19 -23.43 -6.79
N ALA A 157 14.45 -24.21 -7.56
CA ALA A 157 13.87 -25.44 -7.03
C ALA A 157 14.99 -26.39 -6.56
N GLY A 158 14.77 -27.06 -5.42
CA GLY A 158 15.78 -27.90 -4.75
C GLY A 158 16.54 -27.20 -3.62
N ASP A 159 16.59 -25.86 -3.61
CA ASP A 159 17.02 -25.11 -2.41
C ASP A 159 16.02 -25.32 -1.26
N ALA A 160 16.42 -25.01 -0.03
CA ALA A 160 15.55 -25.09 1.14
C ALA A 160 15.54 -23.79 1.94
N LEU A 161 14.40 -23.49 2.57
CA LEU A 161 14.23 -22.38 3.50
C LEU A 161 13.86 -22.92 4.89
N THR A 162 14.61 -22.49 5.91
CA THR A 162 14.26 -22.72 7.32
C THR A 162 13.71 -21.45 7.91
N LEU A 163 12.47 -21.44 8.40
CA LEU A 163 11.91 -20.25 9.05
C LEU A 163 12.47 -20.11 10.47
N VAL A 164 13.41 -19.19 10.69
CA VAL A 164 14.11 -19.05 11.98
C VAL A 164 13.45 -18.03 12.91
N ALA A 165 12.90 -16.95 12.37
CA ALA A 165 12.13 -15.97 13.12
C ALA A 165 10.85 -15.58 12.36
N ALA A 166 9.78 -15.36 13.12
CA ALA A 166 8.46 -15.00 12.64
C ALA A 166 7.68 -14.39 13.82
N PRO A 167 6.55 -13.69 13.58
CA PRO A 167 5.68 -13.21 14.65
C PRO A 167 5.22 -14.35 15.57
N SER A 168 4.86 -14.00 16.80
CA SER A 168 4.43 -14.96 17.82
C SER A 168 3.29 -15.86 17.31
N GLY A 169 3.34 -17.15 17.66
CA GLY A 169 2.34 -18.13 17.26
C GLY A 169 2.47 -18.68 15.82
N HIS A 170 3.49 -18.29 15.06
CA HIS A 170 3.69 -18.79 13.70
C HIS A 170 4.09 -20.28 13.67
N ARG A 171 3.15 -21.14 13.27
CA ARG A 171 3.27 -22.63 13.37
C ARG A 171 4.43 -23.25 12.60
N ALA A 172 4.94 -22.58 11.56
CA ALA A 172 6.04 -23.11 10.74
C ALA A 172 7.44 -22.71 11.25
N ARG A 173 7.55 -21.99 12.37
CA ARG A 173 8.85 -21.59 12.92
C ARG A 173 9.67 -22.85 13.27
N GLY A 174 10.95 -22.84 12.90
CA GLY A 174 11.87 -23.98 13.01
C GLY A 174 11.74 -25.02 11.89
N THR A 175 10.73 -24.93 11.02
CA THR A 175 10.53 -25.89 9.93
C THR A 175 11.42 -25.55 8.74
N THR A 176 12.10 -26.56 8.19
CA THR A 176 12.78 -26.49 6.90
C THR A 176 11.86 -27.00 5.81
N ARG A 177 11.74 -26.27 4.69
CA ARG A 177 10.95 -26.69 3.53
C ARG A 177 11.75 -26.53 2.24
N ALA A 178 11.69 -27.54 1.39
CA ALA A 178 12.26 -27.44 0.04
C ALA A 178 11.43 -26.50 -0.83
N ILE A 179 12.12 -25.76 -1.71
CA ILE A 179 11.51 -24.98 -2.78
C ILE A 179 11.18 -25.94 -3.92
N ILE A 180 9.89 -26.04 -4.23
CA ILE A 180 9.37 -26.88 -5.31
C ILE A 180 9.36 -26.11 -6.64
N LYS A 181 9.06 -24.80 -6.58
CA LYS A 181 8.98 -23.96 -7.77
C LYS A 181 9.25 -22.50 -7.43
N VAL A 182 9.92 -21.80 -8.34
CA VAL A 182 10.11 -20.34 -8.29
C VAL A 182 9.22 -19.71 -9.36
N ARG A 183 8.44 -18.70 -8.99
CA ARG A 183 7.65 -17.87 -9.92
C ARG A 183 8.10 -16.41 -9.82
N SER A 184 7.61 -15.56 -10.71
CA SER A 184 7.93 -14.12 -10.66
C SER A 184 7.47 -13.44 -9.37
N GLY A 185 6.33 -13.91 -8.82
CA GLY A 185 5.66 -13.32 -7.65
C GLY A 185 5.83 -14.11 -6.34
N ASP A 186 6.20 -15.38 -6.39
CA ASP A 186 6.27 -16.24 -5.20
C ASP A 186 7.28 -17.39 -5.33
N LEU A 187 7.53 -18.05 -4.20
CA LEU A 187 8.13 -19.37 -4.07
C LEU A 187 7.06 -20.36 -3.64
N ILE A 188 6.97 -21.52 -4.29
CA ILE A 188 6.19 -22.65 -3.81
C ILE A 188 7.09 -23.53 -2.96
N LEU A 189 6.70 -23.72 -1.71
CA LEU A 189 7.37 -24.58 -0.75
C LEU A 189 6.65 -25.91 -0.64
N GLU A 190 7.37 -26.93 -0.21
CA GLU A 190 6.81 -28.21 0.17
C GLU A 190 5.65 -28.06 1.18
N GLY A 191 4.62 -28.92 1.07
CA GLY A 191 3.47 -28.90 1.96
C GLY A 191 2.39 -27.85 1.63
N LYS A 192 2.21 -27.54 0.34
CA LYS A 192 1.19 -26.56 -0.17
C LYS A 192 1.33 -25.17 0.45
N SER A 193 2.56 -24.77 0.77
CA SER A 193 2.86 -23.44 1.30
C SER A 193 3.48 -22.58 0.20
N TYR A 194 3.23 -21.29 0.23
CA TYR A 194 3.85 -20.33 -0.68
C TYR A 194 4.43 -19.16 0.11
N LEU A 195 5.48 -18.56 -0.43
CA LEU A 195 6.11 -17.35 0.08
C LEU A 195 6.08 -16.29 -1.01
N SER A 196 5.21 -15.29 -0.86
CA SER A 196 5.11 -14.17 -1.80
C SER A 196 6.31 -13.24 -1.66
N PHE A 197 6.85 -12.79 -2.79
CA PHE A 197 7.90 -11.79 -2.78
C PHE A 197 7.33 -10.41 -2.42
N PRO A 198 7.95 -9.69 -1.47
CA PRO A 198 7.53 -8.34 -1.12
C PRO A 198 8.01 -7.34 -2.20
N ARG A 199 7.67 -6.05 -2.02
CA ARG A 199 8.38 -4.97 -2.73
C ARG A 199 9.84 -4.95 -2.29
N ALA A 200 10.72 -4.42 -3.15
CA ALA A 200 12.17 -4.38 -2.88
C ALA A 200 12.53 -3.68 -1.56
N SER A 201 11.79 -2.65 -1.15
CA SER A 201 12.01 -1.93 0.11
C SER A 201 11.70 -2.76 1.37
N ALA A 202 10.96 -3.86 1.25
CA ALA A 202 10.59 -4.75 2.35
C ALA A 202 11.37 -6.08 2.31
N PHE A 203 12.46 -6.14 1.54
CA PHE A 203 13.32 -7.31 1.37
C PHE A 203 14.76 -7.01 1.76
N ALA A 204 15.40 -7.92 2.48
CA ALA A 204 16.85 -7.93 2.69
C ALA A 204 17.39 -9.37 2.60
N CYS A 205 18.59 -9.50 2.04
CA CYS A 205 19.27 -10.78 1.92
C CYS A 205 20.79 -10.58 1.96
N ASP A 206 21.47 -11.33 2.83
CA ASP A 206 22.95 -11.30 2.97
C ASP A 206 23.64 -12.47 2.22
N GLY A 207 22.86 -13.26 1.48
CA GLY A 207 23.32 -14.48 0.80
C GLY A 207 23.06 -15.77 1.58
N ARG A 208 22.71 -15.68 2.88
CA ARG A 208 22.29 -16.81 3.72
C ARG A 208 20.94 -16.56 4.37
N PHE A 209 20.75 -15.42 5.01
CA PHE A 209 19.50 -15.04 5.63
C PHE A 209 18.66 -14.18 4.68
N VAL A 210 17.37 -14.48 4.63
CA VAL A 210 16.38 -13.76 3.84
C VAL A 210 15.34 -13.19 4.80
N ARG A 211 15.30 -11.86 4.91
CA ARG A 211 14.34 -11.13 5.72
C ARG A 211 13.26 -10.50 4.85
N ILE A 212 12.01 -10.77 5.18
CA ILE A 212 10.83 -10.22 4.53
C ILE A 212 10.02 -9.49 5.59
N SER A 213 9.94 -8.15 5.49
CA SER A 213 9.07 -7.38 6.38
C SER A 213 7.62 -7.70 6.06
N ILE A 214 6.80 -7.96 7.08
CA ILE A 214 5.35 -8.20 7.01
C ILE A 214 4.59 -7.31 8.01
N GLY A 215 5.21 -6.17 8.37
CA GLY A 215 4.72 -5.20 9.33
C GLY A 215 3.33 -4.66 9.03
N SER A 216 2.65 -4.25 10.10
CA SER A 216 1.34 -3.61 10.08
C SER A 216 1.28 -2.51 11.16
N GLU A 217 0.14 -1.84 11.27
CA GLU A 217 -0.16 -0.88 12.33
C GLU A 217 -0.04 -1.46 13.74
N TYR A 218 -0.23 -2.77 13.91
CA TYR A 218 -0.19 -3.43 15.21
C TYR A 218 1.21 -3.90 15.62
N ASP A 219 2.04 -4.20 14.62
CA ASP A 219 3.43 -4.63 14.79
C ASP A 219 4.23 -4.19 13.56
N PRO A 220 4.80 -2.97 13.56
CA PRO A 220 5.48 -2.41 12.40
C PRO A 220 6.72 -3.22 11.98
N ASP A 221 7.39 -3.88 12.91
CA ASP A 221 8.60 -4.66 12.65
C ASP A 221 8.34 -6.16 12.48
N ALA A 222 7.07 -6.58 12.41
CA ALA A 222 6.73 -7.96 12.08
C ALA A 222 7.47 -8.40 10.80
N HIS A 223 8.18 -9.51 10.86
CA HIS A 223 8.99 -9.99 9.75
C HIS A 223 9.07 -11.52 9.73
N LEU A 224 9.35 -12.07 8.55
CA LEU A 224 9.77 -13.45 8.38
C LEU A 224 11.27 -13.46 8.12
N LEU A 225 12.00 -14.24 8.89
CA LEU A 225 13.43 -14.48 8.67
C LEU A 225 13.63 -15.94 8.32
N TYR A 226 14.15 -16.18 7.12
CA TYR A 226 14.51 -17.49 6.64
C TYR A 226 16.02 -17.66 6.59
N GLU A 227 16.52 -18.81 6.99
CA GLU A 227 17.83 -19.29 6.56
C GLU A 227 17.65 -20.01 5.21
N TRP A 228 18.31 -19.50 4.18
CA TRP A 228 18.35 -20.09 2.84
C TRP A 228 19.54 -21.05 2.72
N ARG A 229 19.21 -22.30 2.39
CA ARG A 229 20.16 -23.37 2.13
C ARG A 229 20.14 -23.66 0.64
N GLN A 230 21.18 -23.19 -0.04
CA GLN A 230 21.38 -23.48 -1.45
C GLN A 230 21.68 -24.96 -1.63
N GLN A 231 21.07 -25.57 -2.65
CA GLN A 231 21.44 -26.93 -3.03
C GLN A 231 22.90 -26.94 -3.45
N LYS A 232 23.73 -27.76 -2.79
CA LYS A 232 25.11 -27.99 -3.22
C LYS A 232 25.06 -28.53 -4.65
N THR A 233 25.65 -27.79 -5.58
CA THR A 233 25.86 -28.27 -6.94
C THR A 233 26.88 -29.40 -6.83
N GLY A 234 26.40 -30.64 -6.93
CA GLY A 234 27.24 -31.82 -7.12
C GLY A 234 27.79 -31.86 -8.53
#